data_AF-A0A5N5SW14-F1
#
_entry.id   AF-A0A5N5SW14-F1
#
_cell.length_a   1.000
_cell.length_b   1.000
_cell.length_c   1.000
_cell.angle_alpha   90.00
_cell.angle_beta   90.00
_cell.angle_gamma   90.00
#
_symmetry.space_group_name_H-M   'P 1'
#
loop_
_entity.id
_entity.type
_entity.pdbx_description
1 polymer ?
#
loop_
_entity_poly.entity_id
_entity_poly.type
_entity_poly.pdbx_seq_one_letter_code
_entity_poly.pdbx_strand_id
1 'polypeptide(L)'
;MFVLLHLSHAQETTHWDHPQMMDLLDSLSEFNHIKFSAYRTATKLRSLQKKLSLDRAKLQMVTDVFDEHGLRGQNDRLIDVNDMIVVLSTLYGRISSDYNDVNTTLATDLCLNWLLNVYDSQRTDMFRLIADPNRLVDQRKLGLLLHDCVQVPRQLGEVAAFGGSNIEPSVRSCFTKAGKDRETIEAVHFLTWVQQEPQSLVWLAVLHRVAASENVQHQVPLKQFL
;
A
#
# COMPACT_ATOMS: atom_id res chain seq x y z
N MET A 1 -8.29 -24.32 -2.12
CA MET A 1 -9.67 -24.06 -1.67
C MET A 1 -9.64 -23.60 -0.21
N PHE A 2 -9.14 -22.40 0.05
CA PHE A 2 -9.23 -21.71 1.35
C PHE A 2 -9.22 -20.21 1.07
N VAL A 3 -10.23 -19.73 0.33
CA VAL A 3 -10.57 -18.31 0.38
C VAL A 3 -11.31 -18.18 1.71
N LEU A 4 -10.64 -17.59 2.71
CA LEU A 4 -11.11 -17.37 4.08
C LEU A 4 -12.59 -17.01 4.12
N LEU A 5 -13.43 -18.00 4.42
CA LEU A 5 -14.87 -17.85 4.56
C LEU A 5 -15.12 -17.87 6.07
N HIS A 6 -15.23 -16.69 6.68
CA HIS A 6 -15.57 -16.60 8.09
C HIS A 6 -17.08 -16.81 8.22
N LEU A 7 -17.45 -17.93 8.82
CA LEU A 7 -18.82 -18.24 9.19
C LEU A 7 -19.15 -17.50 10.50
N SER A 8 -19.99 -16.47 10.43
CA SER A 8 -20.61 -15.91 11.62
C SER A 8 -21.73 -16.85 12.07
N HIS A 9 -21.46 -17.70 13.06
CA HIS A 9 -22.48 -18.61 13.61
C HIS A 9 -23.67 -17.88 14.26
N ALA A 10 -23.53 -16.58 14.54
CA ALA A 10 -24.61 -15.77 15.11
C ALA A 10 -25.58 -15.19 14.05
N GLN A 11 -25.20 -15.15 12.77
CA GLN A 11 -25.97 -14.45 11.72
C GLN A 11 -26.27 -15.30 10.48
N GLU A 12 -25.82 -16.55 10.39
CA GLU A 12 -25.99 -17.43 9.21
C GLU A 12 -25.53 -16.79 7.88
N THR A 13 -24.56 -15.87 7.94
CA THR A 13 -24.04 -15.18 6.76
C THR A 13 -22.58 -15.53 6.52
N THR A 14 -22.22 -15.67 5.25
CA THR A 14 -20.85 -15.95 4.78
C THR A 14 -20.18 -14.65 4.36
N HIS A 15 -19.08 -14.29 5.01
CA HIS A 15 -18.36 -13.04 4.73
C HIS A 15 -16.94 -13.36 4.25
N TRP A 16 -16.53 -12.67 3.18
CA TRP A 16 -15.19 -12.81 2.58
C TRP A 16 -14.12 -12.04 3.33
N ASP A 17 -14.52 -11.07 4.15
CA ASP A 17 -13.60 -10.29 4.95
C ASP A 17 -13.54 -10.78 6.39
N HIS A 18 -12.32 -10.77 6.92
CA HIS A 18 -12.10 -11.05 8.33
C HIS A 18 -12.87 -10.00 9.16
N PRO A 19 -13.65 -10.39 10.20
CA PRO A 19 -14.46 -9.44 10.97
C PRO A 19 -13.66 -8.25 11.51
N GLN A 20 -12.44 -8.51 12.01
CA GLN A 20 -11.55 -7.43 12.47
C GLN A 20 -11.03 -6.51 11.35
N MET A 21 -11.01 -6.97 10.10
CA MET A 21 -10.74 -6.09 8.96
C MET A 21 -11.93 -5.20 8.66
N MET A 22 -13.16 -5.72 8.74
CA MET A 22 -14.37 -4.90 8.58
C MET A 22 -14.42 -3.80 9.65
N ASP A 23 -14.25 -4.18 10.92
CA ASP A 23 -14.20 -3.21 12.04
C ASP A 23 -13.10 -2.16 11.83
N LEU A 24 -11.94 -2.59 11.31
CA LEU A 24 -10.83 -1.69 11.01
C LEU A 24 -11.19 -0.72 9.89
N LEU A 25 -11.74 -1.19 8.77
CA LEU A 25 -12.14 -0.33 7.65
C LEU A 25 -13.26 0.63 8.05
N ASP A 26 -14.22 0.18 8.84
CA ASP A 26 -15.30 1.01 9.38
C ASP A 26 -14.75 2.10 10.32
N SER A 27 -13.76 1.78 11.15
CA SER A 27 -13.10 2.76 12.02
C SER A 27 -12.45 3.90 11.24
N LEU A 28 -12.01 3.67 9.99
CA LEU A 28 -11.39 4.71 9.16
C LEU A 28 -12.35 5.86 8.82
N SER A 29 -13.66 5.65 8.97
CA SER A 29 -14.67 6.71 8.80
C SER A 29 -14.48 7.86 9.79
N GLU A 30 -13.84 7.62 10.94
CA GLU A 30 -13.54 8.65 11.93
C GLU A 30 -12.71 9.80 11.34
N PHE A 31 -11.88 9.51 10.33
CA PHE A 31 -11.01 10.49 9.67
C PHE A 31 -11.71 11.33 8.58
N ASN A 32 -12.99 11.07 8.29
CA ASN A 32 -13.72 11.76 7.22
C ASN A 32 -13.84 13.28 7.43
N HIS A 33 -13.70 13.75 8.67
CA HIS A 33 -13.72 15.17 9.02
C HIS A 33 -12.47 15.95 8.52
N ILE A 34 -11.37 15.26 8.18
CA ILE A 34 -10.15 15.91 7.71
C ILE A 34 -10.42 16.55 6.35
N LYS A 35 -10.28 17.88 6.25
CA LYS A 35 -10.63 18.66 5.05
C LYS A 35 -9.75 18.32 3.84
N PHE A 36 -8.44 18.25 4.02
CA PHE A 36 -7.50 17.98 2.94
C PHE A 36 -7.47 16.49 2.61
N SER A 37 -7.88 16.13 1.38
CA SER A 37 -7.99 14.73 0.94
C SER A 37 -6.69 13.95 1.07
N ALA A 38 -5.56 14.52 0.64
CA ALA A 38 -4.28 13.84 0.74
C ALA A 38 -3.88 13.51 2.19
N TYR A 39 -4.15 14.42 3.14
CA TYR A 39 -3.94 14.16 4.57
C TYR A 39 -4.94 13.15 5.12
N ARG A 40 -6.21 13.23 4.72
CA ARG A 40 -7.23 12.26 5.14
C ARG A 40 -6.86 10.84 4.72
N THR A 41 -6.53 10.64 3.45
CA THR A 41 -6.10 9.35 2.91
C THR A 41 -4.81 8.88 3.59
N ALA A 42 -3.83 9.76 3.77
CA ALA A 42 -2.60 9.44 4.48
C ALA A 42 -2.86 9.00 5.93
N THR A 43 -3.73 9.69 6.68
CA THR A 43 -4.07 9.33 8.06
C THR A 43 -4.82 7.99 8.12
N LYS A 44 -5.78 7.76 7.21
CA LYS A 44 -6.44 6.45 7.07
C LYS A 44 -5.43 5.33 6.82
N LEU A 45 -4.52 5.52 5.86
CA LEU A 45 -3.46 4.56 5.55
C LEU A 45 -2.48 4.38 6.70
N ARG A 46 -2.15 5.43 7.46
CA ARG A 46 -1.26 5.33 8.61
C ARG A 46 -1.90 4.51 9.73
N SER A 47 -3.18 4.71 10.00
CA SER A 47 -3.95 3.91 10.97
C SER A 47 -3.96 2.43 10.56
N LEU A 48 -4.27 2.16 9.30
CA LEU A 48 -4.23 0.82 8.72
C LEU A 48 -2.84 0.19 8.82
N GLN A 49 -1.79 0.92 8.42
CA GLN A 49 -0.40 0.46 8.45
C GLN A 49 0.02 0.00 9.84
N LYS A 50 -0.32 0.79 10.88
CA LYS A 50 -0.06 0.46 12.29
C LYS A 50 -0.84 -0.76 12.75
N LYS A 51 -2.13 -0.85 12.41
CA LYS A 51 -2.97 -1.99 12.80
C LYS A 51 -2.48 -3.30 12.18
N LEU A 52 -1.96 -3.22 10.95
CA LEU A 52 -1.33 -4.34 10.25
C LEU A 52 0.14 -4.56 10.64
N SER A 53 0.72 -3.76 11.53
CA SER A 53 2.14 -3.80 11.91
C SER A 53 3.13 -3.64 10.72
N LEU A 54 2.66 -3.12 9.58
CA LEU A 54 3.49 -2.89 8.39
C LEU A 54 4.43 -1.69 8.57
N ASP A 55 4.18 -0.84 9.57
CA ASP A 55 5.07 0.25 9.95
C ASP A 55 6.38 -0.24 10.59
N ARG A 56 6.40 -1.50 11.05
CA ARG A 56 7.56 -2.17 11.64
C ARG A 56 8.42 -2.91 10.61
N ALA A 57 7.91 -3.10 9.39
CA ALA A 57 8.60 -3.77 8.30
C ALA A 57 9.65 -2.83 7.66
N LYS A 58 10.93 -3.01 8.01
CA LYS A 58 12.04 -2.27 7.38
C LYS A 58 12.22 -2.70 5.93
N LEU A 59 12.58 -1.76 5.05
CA LEU A 59 12.78 -2.05 3.62
C LEU A 59 13.77 -3.19 3.37
N GLN A 60 14.87 -3.24 4.13
CA GLN A 60 15.85 -4.33 4.02
C GLN A 60 15.24 -5.69 4.36
N MET A 61 14.45 -5.77 5.45
CA MET A 61 13.77 -7.00 5.85
C MET A 61 12.81 -7.49 4.76
N VAL A 62 12.03 -6.59 4.16
CA VAL A 62 11.11 -6.94 3.06
C VAL A 62 11.90 -7.44 1.84
N THR A 63 13.02 -6.79 1.52
CA THR A 63 13.88 -7.20 0.40
C THR A 63 14.46 -8.60 0.63
N ASP A 64 14.97 -8.87 1.83
CA ASP A 64 15.55 -10.17 2.18
C ASP A 64 14.51 -11.30 2.15
N VAL A 65 13.26 -11.03 2.56
CA VAL A 65 12.16 -12.01 2.46
C VAL A 65 11.81 -12.26 0.99
N PHE A 66 11.75 -11.21 0.17
CA PHE A 66 11.47 -11.39 -1.27
C PHE A 66 12.58 -12.17 -1.97
N ASP A 67 13.83 -11.99 -1.56
CA ASP A 67 14.97 -12.75 -2.07
C ASP A 67 14.89 -14.24 -1.69
N GLU A 68 14.57 -14.52 -0.42
CA GLU A 68 14.39 -15.89 0.09
C GLU A 68 13.31 -16.67 -0.67
N HIS A 69 12.20 -16.00 -1.01
CA HIS A 69 11.10 -16.60 -1.76
C HIS A 69 11.26 -16.51 -3.29
N GLY A 70 12.42 -16.03 -3.77
CA GLY A 70 12.72 -15.92 -5.19
C GLY A 70 11.81 -14.95 -5.94
N LEU A 71 11.24 -13.96 -5.26
CA LEU A 71 10.34 -12.97 -5.85
C LEU A 71 11.06 -11.77 -6.46
N ARG A 72 12.34 -11.55 -6.10
CA ARG A 72 13.11 -10.43 -6.64
C ARG A 72 13.43 -10.64 -8.12
N GLY A 73 13.09 -9.64 -8.93
CA GLY A 73 13.38 -9.63 -10.36
C GLY A 73 12.50 -10.58 -11.20
N GLN A 74 11.54 -11.29 -10.59
CA GLN A 74 10.58 -12.15 -11.30
C GLN A 74 9.34 -11.35 -11.72
N ASN A 75 9.54 -10.48 -12.71
CA ASN A 75 8.45 -9.70 -13.31
C ASN A 75 7.43 -10.61 -13.99
N ASP A 76 6.16 -10.25 -13.89
CA ASP A 76 5.03 -11.00 -14.45
C ASP A 76 4.79 -12.40 -13.84
N ARG A 77 5.58 -12.83 -12.84
CA ARG A 77 5.22 -14.01 -12.06
C ARG A 77 3.93 -13.72 -11.30
N LEU A 78 2.99 -14.64 -11.46
CA LEU A 78 1.73 -14.66 -10.76
C LEU A 78 1.97 -15.41 -9.46
N ILE A 79 1.73 -14.73 -8.35
CA ILE A 79 1.80 -15.32 -7.02
C ILE A 79 0.38 -15.71 -6.65
N ASP A 80 0.19 -16.98 -6.28
CA ASP A 80 -1.10 -17.44 -5.77
C ASP A 80 -1.28 -17.10 -4.28
N VAL A 81 -2.49 -17.29 -3.76
CA VAL A 81 -2.81 -16.98 -2.36
C VAL A 81 -1.94 -17.77 -1.36
N ASN A 82 -1.53 -19.00 -1.69
CA ASN A 82 -0.71 -19.81 -0.78
C ASN A 82 0.71 -19.25 -0.69
N ASP A 83 1.31 -18.92 -1.84
CA ASP A 83 2.62 -18.28 -1.90
C ASP A 83 2.59 -16.93 -1.15
N MET A 84 1.51 -16.14 -1.29
CA MET A 84 1.32 -14.91 -0.51
C MET A 84 1.31 -15.16 1.00
N ILE A 85 0.57 -16.19 1.47
CA ILE A 85 0.54 -16.55 2.90
C ILE A 85 1.92 -16.94 3.40
N VAL A 86 2.68 -17.73 2.62
CA VAL A 86 4.03 -18.17 3.00
C VAL A 86 4.99 -16.98 3.13
N VAL A 87 4.96 -16.07 2.16
CA VAL A 87 5.79 -14.85 2.15
C VAL A 87 5.43 -13.93 3.31
N LEU A 88 4.13 -13.68 3.53
CA LEU A 88 3.64 -12.85 4.64
C LEU A 88 3.96 -13.47 6.00
N SER A 89 3.80 -14.78 6.16
CA SER A 89 4.16 -15.48 7.40
C SER A 89 5.64 -15.37 7.71
N THR A 90 6.50 -15.45 6.69
CA THR A 90 7.95 -15.24 6.83
C THR A 90 8.23 -13.79 7.27
N LEU A 91 7.59 -12.81 6.63
CA LEU A 91 7.74 -11.40 6.98
C LEU A 91 7.30 -11.13 8.43
N TYR A 92 6.11 -11.58 8.81
CA TYR A 92 5.59 -11.36 10.16
C TYR A 92 6.30 -12.19 11.23
N GLY A 93 6.93 -13.31 10.87
CA GLY A 93 7.85 -14.03 11.76
C GLY A 93 9.11 -13.22 12.08
N ARG A 94 9.66 -12.50 11.09
CA ARG A 94 10.80 -11.58 11.31
C ARG A 94 10.38 -10.29 12.02
N ILE A 95 9.16 -9.81 11.82
CA ILE A 95 8.63 -8.68 12.59
C ILE A 95 8.41 -9.10 14.06
N SER A 96 7.83 -10.27 14.31
CA SER A 96 7.55 -10.71 15.69
C SER A 96 8.81 -11.03 16.49
N SER A 97 9.92 -11.40 15.83
CA SER A 97 11.21 -11.56 16.53
C SER A 97 11.76 -10.25 17.10
N ASP A 98 11.50 -9.12 16.44
CA ASP A 98 11.89 -7.79 16.91
C ASP A 98 10.82 -7.17 17.84
N TYR A 99 9.56 -7.60 17.69
CA TYR A 99 8.39 -7.03 18.38
C TYR A 99 7.41 -8.12 18.85
N ASN A 100 7.59 -8.57 20.09
CA ASN A 100 6.85 -9.70 20.68
C ASN A 100 5.33 -9.48 20.83
N ASP A 101 4.83 -8.24 20.69
CA ASP A 101 3.40 -7.91 20.75
C ASP A 101 2.65 -8.18 19.44
N VAL A 102 3.36 -8.52 18.34
CA VAL A 102 2.73 -8.83 17.05
C VAL A 102 2.24 -10.27 17.01
N ASN A 103 0.92 -10.45 16.89
CA ASN A 103 0.34 -11.75 16.57
C ASN A 103 0.56 -12.06 15.07
N THR A 104 1.55 -12.90 14.77
CA THR A 104 1.93 -13.27 13.40
C THR A 104 0.76 -13.84 12.59
N THR A 105 -0.04 -14.74 13.16
CA THR A 105 -1.17 -15.37 12.44
C THR A 105 -2.20 -14.32 12.04
N LEU A 106 -2.66 -13.52 13.00
CA LEU A 106 -3.67 -12.50 12.73
C LEU A 106 -3.14 -11.42 11.79
N ALA A 107 -1.89 -10.99 11.97
CA ALA A 107 -1.29 -9.97 11.11
C ALA A 107 -1.15 -10.46 9.66
N THR A 108 -0.76 -11.72 9.45
CA THR A 108 -0.75 -12.36 8.13
C THR A 108 -2.14 -12.37 7.50
N ASP A 109 -3.16 -12.82 8.23
CA ASP A 109 -4.54 -12.91 7.71
C ASP A 109 -5.10 -11.54 7.33
N LEU A 110 -4.92 -10.53 8.20
CA LEU A 110 -5.37 -9.17 7.93
C LEU A 110 -4.60 -8.53 6.78
N CYS A 111 -3.28 -8.73 6.69
CA CYS A 111 -2.49 -8.18 5.59
C CYS A 111 -2.84 -8.84 4.26
N LEU A 112 -3.04 -10.16 4.25
CA LEU A 112 -3.52 -10.89 3.08
C LEU A 112 -4.88 -10.35 2.63
N ASN A 113 -5.82 -10.21 3.57
CA ASN A 113 -7.16 -9.69 3.28
C ASN A 113 -7.09 -8.29 2.67
N TRP A 114 -6.25 -7.40 3.23
CA TRP A 114 -6.02 -6.07 2.67
C TRP A 114 -5.48 -6.12 1.23
N LEU A 115 -4.44 -6.93 0.97
CA LEU A 115 -3.86 -7.07 -0.35
C LEU A 115 -4.86 -7.60 -1.39
N LEU A 116 -5.67 -8.59 -1.01
CA LEU A 116 -6.73 -9.12 -1.86
C LEU A 116 -7.79 -8.06 -2.15
N ASN A 117 -8.20 -7.29 -1.15
CA ASN A 117 -9.20 -6.24 -1.35
C ASN A 117 -8.70 -5.11 -2.26
N VAL A 118 -7.42 -4.75 -2.17
CA VAL A 118 -6.82 -3.70 -3.03
C VAL A 118 -6.56 -4.20 -4.45
N TYR A 119 -5.92 -5.36 -4.60
CA TYR A 119 -5.32 -5.79 -5.87
C TYR A 119 -6.05 -6.93 -6.56
N ASP A 120 -6.90 -7.65 -5.83
CA ASP A 120 -7.67 -8.78 -6.36
C ASP A 120 -9.14 -8.71 -5.91
N SER A 121 -9.77 -7.55 -6.11
CA SER A 121 -11.18 -7.34 -5.74
C SER A 121 -12.14 -8.27 -6.48
N GLN A 122 -11.69 -8.87 -7.59
CA GLN A 122 -12.43 -9.89 -8.37
C GLN A 122 -12.10 -11.32 -7.93
N ARG A 123 -11.21 -11.51 -6.94
CA ARG A 123 -10.81 -12.80 -6.35
C ARG A 123 -10.38 -13.81 -7.42
N THR A 124 -9.50 -13.36 -8.31
CA THR A 124 -8.87 -14.15 -9.38
C THR A 124 -7.70 -15.00 -8.88
N ASP A 125 -7.31 -14.87 -7.60
CA ASP A 125 -6.25 -15.60 -6.89
C ASP A 125 -4.85 -15.37 -7.48
N MET A 126 -4.60 -14.21 -8.10
CA MET A 126 -3.38 -13.96 -8.87
C MET A 126 -2.83 -12.55 -8.65
N PHE A 127 -1.68 -12.45 -7.98
CA PHE A 127 -0.98 -11.18 -7.74
C PHE A 127 0.19 -10.98 -8.72
N ARG A 128 0.30 -9.79 -9.33
CA ARG A 128 1.39 -9.46 -10.28
C ARG A 128 2.44 -8.58 -9.61
N LEU A 129 3.70 -8.99 -9.68
CA LEU A 129 4.86 -8.17 -9.26
C LEU A 129 5.37 -7.25 -10.38
N ILE A 130 5.74 -6.02 -10.03
CA ILE A 130 6.36 -5.03 -10.94
C ILE A 130 7.74 -4.60 -10.40
N ALA A 131 8.85 -5.01 -11.03
CA ALA A 131 10.21 -4.53 -10.72
C ALA A 131 11.22 -4.71 -11.88
N ASP A 132 11.50 -3.65 -12.66
CA ASP A 132 12.35 -3.76 -13.86
C ASP A 132 13.87 -3.84 -13.56
N PRO A 133 14.58 -4.91 -13.96
CA PRO A 133 16.04 -5.00 -13.82
C PRO A 133 16.83 -4.08 -14.76
N ASN A 134 16.23 -3.60 -15.87
CA ASN A 134 16.92 -2.84 -16.90
C ASN A 134 17.01 -1.34 -16.63
N ARG A 135 16.49 -0.86 -15.48
CA ARG A 135 16.46 0.56 -15.06
C ARG A 135 15.78 1.54 -16.04
N LEU A 136 15.16 1.02 -17.10
CA LEU A 136 14.44 1.76 -18.13
C LEU A 136 12.97 1.36 -18.10
N VAL A 137 12.07 2.33 -18.02
CA VAL A 137 10.63 2.12 -17.91
C VAL A 137 9.92 2.73 -19.11
N ASP A 138 9.16 1.93 -19.86
CA ASP A 138 8.29 2.40 -20.93
C ASP A 138 6.92 2.88 -20.39
N GLN A 139 6.08 3.49 -21.24
CA GLN A 139 4.78 4.02 -20.81
C GLN A 139 3.85 2.95 -20.24
N ARG A 140 3.91 1.72 -20.77
CA ARG A 140 3.05 0.61 -20.32
C ARG A 140 3.46 0.18 -18.92
N LYS A 141 4.74 -0.02 -18.67
CA LYS A 141 5.28 -0.39 -17.36
C LYS A 141 5.01 0.68 -16.31
N LEU A 142 5.21 1.96 -16.66
CA LEU A 142 4.83 3.06 -15.77
C LEU A 142 3.32 3.08 -15.51
N GLY A 143 2.51 2.83 -16.55
CA GLY A 143 1.06 2.77 -16.43
C GLY A 143 0.60 1.68 -15.47
N LEU A 144 1.19 0.49 -15.53
CA LEU A 144 0.93 -0.60 -14.59
C LEU A 144 1.29 -0.20 -13.15
N LEU A 145 2.48 0.40 -12.94
CA LEU A 145 2.89 0.87 -11.62
C LEU A 145 1.91 1.91 -11.05
N LEU A 146 1.55 2.92 -11.84
CA LEU A 146 0.63 3.97 -11.39
C LEU A 146 -0.77 3.43 -11.16
N HIS A 147 -1.22 2.49 -12.00
CA HIS A 147 -2.50 1.80 -11.81
C HIS A 147 -2.54 1.06 -10.47
N ASP A 148 -1.47 0.36 -10.12
CA ASP A 148 -1.37 -0.36 -8.85
C ASP A 148 -1.30 0.60 -7.65
N CYS A 149 -0.58 1.72 -7.78
CA CYS A 149 -0.58 2.76 -6.76
C CYS A 149 -1.96 3.37 -6.53
N VAL A 150 -2.78 3.54 -7.58
CA VAL A 150 -4.11 4.16 -7.48
C VAL A 150 -5.16 3.24 -6.85
N GLN A 151 -4.93 1.92 -6.83
CA GLN A 151 -5.86 0.99 -6.18
C GLN A 151 -5.95 1.22 -4.67
N VAL A 152 -4.86 1.64 -4.02
CA VAL A 152 -4.83 1.91 -2.59
C VAL A 152 -5.82 3.02 -2.17
N PRO A 153 -5.77 4.25 -2.71
CA PRO A 153 -6.78 5.27 -2.41
C PRO A 153 -8.17 4.91 -2.95
N ARG A 154 -8.27 4.10 -4.02
CA ARG A 154 -9.55 3.58 -4.50
C ARG A 154 -10.23 2.68 -3.48
N GLN A 155 -9.49 1.78 -2.84
CA GLN A 155 -10.02 0.91 -1.80
C GLN A 155 -10.52 1.69 -0.58
N LEU A 156 -9.94 2.88 -0.33
CA LEU A 156 -10.39 3.79 0.72
C LEU A 156 -11.54 4.73 0.29
N GLY A 157 -12.01 4.63 -0.96
CA GLY A 157 -13.06 5.50 -1.51
C GLY A 157 -12.59 6.92 -1.84
N GLU A 158 -11.29 7.16 -1.95
CA GLU A 158 -10.70 8.50 -2.09
C GLU A 158 -10.11 8.77 -3.49
N VAL A 159 -10.19 7.82 -4.42
CA VAL A 159 -9.57 7.90 -5.77
C VAL A 159 -9.94 9.16 -6.56
N ALA A 160 -11.16 9.67 -6.40
CA ALA A 160 -11.62 10.88 -7.08
C ALA A 160 -10.74 12.10 -6.75
N ALA A 161 -10.17 12.14 -5.53
CA ALA A 161 -9.26 13.19 -5.13
C ALA A 161 -7.85 13.07 -5.75
N PHE A 162 -7.53 11.95 -6.41
CA PHE A 162 -6.18 11.66 -6.94
C PHE A 162 -6.14 11.52 -8.47
N GLY A 163 -7.09 12.17 -9.17
CA GLY A 163 -7.16 12.13 -10.63
C GLY A 163 -8.04 11.01 -11.20
N GLY A 164 -8.72 10.24 -10.33
CA GLY A 164 -9.57 9.13 -10.75
C GLY A 164 -8.77 7.89 -11.13
N SER A 165 -9.46 6.88 -11.67
CA SER A 165 -8.85 5.58 -12.02
C SER A 165 -8.05 5.61 -13.32
N ASN A 166 -8.19 6.65 -14.14
CA ASN A 166 -7.47 6.81 -15.40
C ASN A 166 -6.09 7.41 -15.13
N ILE A 167 -5.05 6.61 -15.35
CA ILE A 167 -3.65 6.96 -15.02
C ILE A 167 -2.90 7.59 -16.19
N GLU A 168 -3.47 7.56 -17.40
CA GLU A 168 -2.85 7.98 -18.64
C GLU A 168 -2.42 9.46 -18.64
N PRO A 169 -3.19 10.42 -18.07
CA PRO A 169 -2.71 11.78 -17.86
C PRO A 169 -1.45 11.84 -16.99
N SER A 170 -1.36 11.00 -15.94
CA SER A 170 -0.19 10.94 -15.05
C SER A 170 1.03 10.33 -15.75
N VAL A 171 0.85 9.26 -16.53
CA VAL A 171 1.91 8.67 -17.35
C VAL A 171 2.47 9.70 -18.32
N ARG A 172 1.61 10.38 -19.09
CA ARG A 172 2.03 11.43 -20.03
C ARG A 172 2.77 12.56 -19.30
N SER A 173 2.24 13.01 -18.17
CA SER A 173 2.87 14.03 -17.32
C SER A 173 4.29 13.64 -16.90
N CYS A 174 4.50 12.39 -16.46
CA CYS A 174 5.81 11.87 -16.08
C CYS A 174 6.78 11.82 -17.28
N PHE A 175 6.31 11.33 -18.43
CA PHE A 175 7.14 11.23 -19.64
C PHE A 175 7.61 12.59 -20.17
N THR A 176 6.90 13.68 -19.89
CA THR A 176 7.40 15.03 -20.22
C THR A 176 8.75 15.36 -19.57
N LYS A 177 9.14 14.67 -18.47
CA LYS A 177 10.43 14.87 -17.80
C LYS A 177 11.62 14.30 -18.57
N ALA A 178 11.40 13.30 -19.42
CA ALA A 178 12.46 12.71 -20.23
C ALA A 178 12.72 13.47 -21.55
N GLY A 179 11.92 14.50 -21.84
CA GLY A 179 11.98 15.27 -23.09
C GLY A 179 10.99 14.78 -24.15
N LYS A 180 10.90 15.52 -25.26
CA LYS A 180 10.10 15.11 -26.42
C LYS A 180 10.76 13.88 -27.07
N ASP A 181 9.93 12.96 -27.56
CA ASP A 181 10.33 11.80 -28.39
C ASP A 181 11.12 10.68 -27.68
N ARG A 182 11.07 10.60 -26.34
CA ARG A 182 11.60 9.45 -25.60
C ARG A 182 10.52 8.39 -25.33
N GLU A 183 10.82 7.16 -25.73
CA GLU A 183 9.95 5.99 -25.49
C GLU A 183 10.14 5.38 -24.09
N THR A 184 11.20 5.75 -23.38
CA THR A 184 11.52 5.26 -22.04
C THR A 184 11.98 6.37 -21.11
N ILE A 185 11.74 6.16 -19.80
CA ILE A 185 12.26 7.01 -18.74
C ILE A 185 13.23 6.23 -17.84
N GLU A 186 14.28 6.91 -17.43
CA GLU A 186 15.15 6.48 -16.33
C GLU A 186 14.61 6.89 -14.96
N ALA A 187 15.12 6.26 -13.89
CA ALA A 187 14.75 6.55 -12.50
C ALA A 187 14.87 8.05 -12.14
N VAL A 188 15.88 8.76 -12.66
CA VAL A 188 16.06 10.20 -12.37
C VAL A 188 14.87 11.04 -12.85
N HIS A 189 14.30 10.72 -14.02
CA HIS A 189 13.14 11.43 -14.56
C HIS A 189 11.90 11.16 -13.72
N PHE A 190 11.69 9.89 -13.34
CA PHE A 190 10.60 9.50 -12.45
C PHE A 190 10.70 10.18 -11.08
N LEU A 191 11.90 10.18 -10.47
CA LEU A 191 12.12 10.84 -9.17
C LEU A 191 11.90 12.35 -9.26
N THR A 192 12.35 12.99 -10.34
CA THR A 192 12.11 14.42 -10.60
C THR A 192 10.61 14.71 -10.72
N TRP A 193 9.83 13.81 -11.32
CA TRP A 193 8.38 13.93 -11.39
C TRP A 193 7.72 13.73 -10.02
N VAL A 194 8.10 12.70 -9.26
CA VAL A 194 7.57 12.42 -7.91
C VAL A 194 7.84 13.56 -6.94
N GLN A 195 9.00 14.21 -7.04
CA GLN A 195 9.35 15.39 -6.23
C GLN A 195 8.39 16.58 -6.46
N GLN A 196 7.64 16.60 -7.57
CA GLN A 196 6.62 17.62 -7.84
C GLN A 196 5.26 17.24 -7.24
N GLU A 197 5.19 16.17 -6.45
CA GLU A 197 3.98 15.66 -5.78
C GLU A 197 2.78 15.54 -6.74
N PRO A 198 2.89 14.73 -7.80
CA PRO A 198 1.83 14.60 -8.78
C PRO A 198 0.55 14.11 -8.11
N GLN A 199 -0.60 14.60 -8.59
CA GLN A 199 -1.90 14.35 -7.95
C GLN A 199 -2.20 12.86 -7.74
N SER A 200 -1.71 11.97 -8.60
CA SER A 200 -1.91 10.52 -8.48
C SER A 200 -1.08 9.85 -7.37
N LEU A 201 0.00 10.47 -6.90
CA LEU A 201 0.91 9.92 -5.88
C LEU A 201 1.10 10.82 -4.65
N VAL A 202 0.53 12.02 -4.62
CA VAL A 202 0.70 12.97 -3.50
C VAL A 202 0.35 12.37 -2.13
N TRP A 203 -0.61 11.44 -2.07
CA TRP A 203 -0.97 10.73 -0.84
C TRP A 203 0.20 9.97 -0.22
N LEU A 204 1.12 9.43 -1.03
CA LEU A 204 2.29 8.69 -0.56
C LEU A 204 3.30 9.63 0.09
N ALA A 205 3.54 10.79 -0.51
CA ALA A 205 4.39 11.83 0.06
C ALA A 205 3.82 12.36 1.38
N VAL A 206 2.50 12.58 1.44
CA VAL A 206 1.81 13.01 2.66
C VAL A 206 1.84 11.91 3.73
N LEU A 207 1.67 10.63 3.38
CA LEU A 207 1.81 9.51 4.31
C LEU A 207 3.17 9.51 4.99
N HIS A 208 4.25 9.72 4.22
CA HIS A 208 5.59 9.84 4.80
C HIS A 208 5.70 11.05 5.74
N ARG A 209 5.11 12.19 5.40
CA ARG A 209 5.06 13.36 6.30
C ARG A 209 4.31 13.07 7.59
N VAL A 210 3.15 12.42 7.51
CA VAL A 210 2.35 12.03 8.68
C VAL A 210 3.15 11.09 9.56
N ALA A 211 3.73 10.03 9.00
CA ALA A 211 4.57 9.09 9.75
C ALA A 211 5.79 9.77 10.40
N ALA A 212 6.47 10.67 9.69
CA ALA A 212 7.61 11.40 10.24
C ALA A 212 7.19 12.33 11.38
N SER A 213 6.02 12.97 11.29
CA SER A 213 5.53 13.90 12.31
C SER A 213 5.25 13.24 13.67
N GLU A 214 4.93 11.94 13.69
CA GLU A 214 4.69 11.19 14.92
C GLU A 214 5.96 11.02 15.77
N ASN A 215 7.13 10.99 15.13
CA ASN A 215 8.42 10.90 15.80
C ASN A 215 8.94 12.26 16.30
N VAL A 216 8.23 13.35 15.97
CA VAL A 216 8.56 14.70 16.42
C VAL A 216 7.70 15.01 17.65
N GLN A 217 8.17 14.61 18.84
CA GLN A 217 7.66 15.19 20.07
C GLN A 217 8.14 16.64 20.16
N HIS A 218 7.27 17.59 19.81
CA HIS A 218 7.48 18.97 20.19
C HIS A 218 7.45 19.07 21.73
N GLN A 219 8.61 19.28 22.36
CA GLN A 219 8.68 19.92 23.68
C GLN A 219 8.17 21.36 23.55
N VAL A 220 6.86 21.56 23.48
CA VAL A 220 6.26 22.86 23.74
C VAL A 220 5.54 22.73 25.08
N PRO A 221 6.13 23.18 26.20
CA PRO A 221 5.40 23.28 27.44
C PRO A 221 4.21 24.23 27.21
N LEU A 222 3.00 23.73 27.44
CA LEU A 222 1.77 24.51 27.53
C LEU A 222 1.85 25.46 28.72
N LYS A 223 2.62 26.55 28.59
CA LYS A 223 2.55 27.73 29.48
C LYS A 223 2.92 28.96 28.66
N GLN A 224 1.91 29.59 28.08
CA GLN A 224 1.75 31.06 27.96
C GLN A 224 0.60 31.39 27.00
N PHE A 225 -0.63 31.10 27.42
CA PHE A 225 -1.84 31.83 26.96
C PHE A 225 -2.91 31.75 28.08
N LEU A 226 -2.51 32.09 29.30
CA LEU A 226 -3.42 32.59 30.34
C LEU A 226 -3.19 34.10 30.46
#